data_AF-A0A1S6FHT9-F1
#
_entry.id   AF-A0A1S6FHT9-F1
#
_cell.length_a   1.000
_cell.length_b   1.000
_cell.length_c   1.000
_cell.angle_alpha   90.00
_cell.angle_beta   90.00
_cell.angle_gamma   90.00
#
_symmetry.space_group_name_H-M   'P 1'
#
loop_
_entity.id
_entity.type
_entity.pdbx_description
1 polymer ?
#
loop_
_entity_poly.entity_id
_entity_poly.type
_entity_poly.pdbx_seq_one_letter_code
_entity_poly.pdbx_strand_id
1 'polypeptide(L)'
;MAPEEQEESIGTLIGRLVEDGKGYARAEIGYYRTLAASKLGEAKGGLILGAAALVIALCTVTALLVGLILSLAPLVGPGWATLIVIVAALAVSALLGWLAYKRIQRLFGSKP
;
A
#
# COMPACT_ATOMS: atom_id res chain seq x y z
N MET A 1 53.19 -43.25 -24.86
CA MET A 1 52.19 -43.61 -23.84
C MET A 1 51.30 -42.38 -23.67
N ALA A 2 50.04 -42.47 -24.11
CA ALA A 2 49.13 -41.33 -24.19
C ALA A 2 48.78 -40.81 -22.77
N PRO A 3 48.51 -39.50 -22.61
CA PRO A 3 48.15 -38.93 -21.31
C PRO A 3 46.82 -39.54 -20.86
N GLU A 4 46.77 -40.04 -19.62
CA GLU A 4 45.52 -40.55 -19.05
C GLU A 4 44.59 -39.36 -18.79
N GLU A 5 43.65 -39.16 -19.73
CA GLU A 5 42.47 -38.34 -19.51
C GLU A 5 41.70 -38.98 -18.36
N GLN A 6 41.88 -38.44 -17.16
CA GLN A 6 41.03 -38.72 -16.01
C GLN A 6 39.63 -38.26 -16.40
N GLU A 7 38.84 -39.17 -16.96
CA GLU A 7 37.41 -38.98 -17.23
C GLU A 7 36.79 -38.41 -15.95
N GLU A 8 36.39 -37.15 -15.99
CA GLU A 8 35.72 -36.51 -14.86
C GLU A 8 34.52 -37.39 -14.50
N SER A 9 34.61 -38.08 -13.37
CA SER A 9 33.55 -38.98 -12.90
C SER A 9 32.22 -38.24 -12.92
N ILE A 10 31.18 -38.88 -13.47
CA ILE A 10 29.82 -38.33 -13.57
C ILE A 10 29.33 -37.79 -12.21
N GLY A 11 29.80 -38.37 -11.10
CA GLY A 11 29.54 -37.87 -9.74
C GLY A 11 30.08 -36.45 -9.49
N THR A 12 31.25 -36.11 -10.05
CA THR A 12 31.85 -34.77 -9.98
C THR A 12 31.04 -33.75 -10.78
N LEU A 13 30.55 -34.12 -11.97
CA LEU A 13 29.70 -33.25 -12.79
C LEU A 13 28.34 -32.98 -12.15
N ILE A 14 27.71 -34.02 -11.57
CA ILE A 14 26.45 -33.88 -10.82
C ILE A 14 26.67 -33.03 -9.56
N GLY A 15 27.79 -33.22 -8.86
CA GLY A 15 28.16 -32.41 -7.69
C GLY A 15 28.28 -30.93 -8.05
N ARG A 16 28.95 -30.60 -9.17
CA ARG A 16 29.06 -29.22 -9.68
C ARG A 16 27.71 -28.62 -10.08
N LEU A 17 26.86 -29.36 -10.80
CA LEU A 17 25.50 -28.92 -11.16
C LEU A 17 24.63 -28.61 -9.93
N VAL A 18 24.74 -29.41 -8.87
CA VAL A 18 24.02 -29.17 -7.60
C VAL A 18 24.57 -27.93 -6.90
N GLU A 19 25.88 -27.74 -6.90
CA GLU A 19 26.52 -26.58 -6.27
C GLU A 19 26.20 -25.28 -7.03
N ASP A 20 26.22 -25.32 -8.37
CA ASP A 20 25.83 -24.21 -9.24
C ASP A 20 24.34 -23.87 -9.09
N GLY A 21 23.47 -24.89 -9.00
CA GLY A 21 22.03 -24.70 -8.76
C GLY A 21 21.73 -24.08 -7.40
N LYS A 22 22.47 -24.44 -6.34
CA LYS A 22 22.39 -23.77 -5.04
C LYS A 22 22.89 -22.33 -5.11
N GLY A 23 23.96 -22.08 -5.87
CA GLY A 23 24.48 -20.73 -6.12
C GLY A 23 23.43 -19.84 -6.80
N TYR A 24 22.79 -20.36 -7.84
CA TYR A 24 21.71 -19.68 -8.55
C TYR A 24 20.50 -19.38 -7.65
N ALA A 25 20.04 -20.37 -6.88
CA ALA A 25 18.94 -20.19 -5.93
C ALA A 25 19.26 -19.12 -4.86
N ARG A 26 20.48 -19.10 -4.35
CA ARG A 26 20.92 -18.06 -3.39
C ARG A 26 20.98 -16.67 -4.02
N ALA A 27 21.40 -16.57 -5.27
CA ALA A 27 21.44 -15.31 -6.01
C ALA A 27 20.03 -14.74 -6.22
N GLU A 28 19.07 -15.60 -6.59
CA GLU A 28 17.68 -15.20 -6.80
C GLU A 28 17.02 -14.72 -5.50
N ILE A 29 17.23 -15.45 -4.39
CA ILE A 29 16.77 -15.04 -3.06
C ILE A 29 17.41 -13.71 -2.65
N GLY A 30 18.70 -13.53 -2.95
CA GLY A 30 19.41 -12.27 -2.75
C GLY A 30 18.78 -11.11 -3.54
N TYR A 31 18.46 -11.32 -4.80
CA TYR A 31 17.81 -10.35 -5.68
C TYR A 31 16.41 -9.96 -5.17
N TYR A 32 15.56 -10.93 -4.81
CA TYR A 32 14.25 -10.61 -4.23
C TYR A 32 14.36 -9.87 -2.90
N ARG A 33 15.35 -10.22 -2.07
CA ARG A 33 15.60 -9.54 -0.79
C ARG A 33 16.04 -8.09 -0.98
N THR A 34 16.91 -7.81 -1.94
CA THR A 34 17.34 -6.43 -2.23
C THR A 34 16.23 -5.62 -2.89
N LEU A 35 15.44 -6.22 -3.78
CA LEU A 35 14.27 -5.58 -4.38
C LEU A 35 13.19 -5.28 -3.33
N ALA A 36 12.92 -6.22 -2.42
CA ALA A 36 11.99 -5.97 -1.32
C ALA A 36 12.50 -4.87 -0.37
N ALA A 37 13.80 -4.86 -0.06
CA ALA A 37 14.40 -3.84 0.80
C ALA A 37 14.41 -2.45 0.16
N SER A 38 14.70 -2.33 -1.14
CA SER A 38 14.66 -1.05 -1.85
C SER A 38 13.24 -0.49 -1.92
N LYS A 39 12.25 -1.34 -2.23
CA LYS A 39 10.83 -0.98 -2.21
C LYS A 39 10.35 -0.56 -0.82
N LEU A 40 10.82 -1.22 0.24
CA LEU A 40 10.53 -0.79 1.62
C LEU A 40 11.15 0.56 1.96
N GLY A 41 12.37 0.83 1.49
CA GLY A 41 13.06 2.11 1.71
C GLY A 41 12.29 3.28 1.09
N GLU A 42 11.87 3.13 -0.17
CA GLU A 42 11.02 4.11 -0.87
C GLU A 42 9.63 4.25 -0.22
N ALA A 43 9.04 3.12 0.20
CA ALA A 43 7.74 3.11 0.86
C ALA A 43 7.75 3.87 2.20
N LYS A 44 8.85 3.85 2.97
CA LYS A 44 8.93 4.59 4.24
C LYS A 44 8.73 6.09 4.06
N GLY A 45 9.39 6.69 3.06
CA GLY A 45 9.21 8.12 2.74
C GLY A 45 7.77 8.42 2.33
N GLY A 46 7.21 7.59 1.44
CA GLY A 46 5.81 7.71 1.02
C GLY A 46 4.81 7.53 2.17
N LEU A 47 5.09 6.63 3.12
CA LEU A 47 4.24 6.39 4.29
C LEU A 47 4.23 7.57 5.24
N ILE A 48 5.37 8.20 5.51
CA ILE A 48 5.43 9.39 6.38
C ILE A 48 4.67 10.55 5.75
N LEU A 49 4.90 10.83 4.47
CA LEU A 49 4.19 11.88 3.75
C LEU A 49 2.69 11.57 3.65
N GLY A 50 2.32 10.31 3.38
CA GLY A 50 0.93 9.87 3.35
C GLY A 50 0.24 9.99 4.71
N ALA A 51 0.92 9.62 5.79
CA ALA A 51 0.41 9.78 7.15
C ALA A 51 0.24 11.26 7.51
N ALA A 52 1.22 12.10 7.20
CA ALA A 52 1.13 13.55 7.41
C ALA A 52 -0.04 14.16 6.62
N ALA A 53 -0.21 13.77 5.36
CA ALA A 53 -1.33 14.21 4.53
C ALA A 53 -2.69 13.77 5.11
N LEU A 54 -2.80 12.54 5.63
CA LEU A 54 -4.02 12.06 6.29
C LEU A 54 -4.35 12.86 7.55
N VAL A 55 -3.35 13.15 8.39
CA VAL A 55 -3.54 13.97 9.60
C VAL A 55 -4.00 15.38 9.22
N ILE A 56 -3.35 16.01 8.23
CA ILE A 56 -3.76 17.33 7.75
C ILE A 56 -5.18 17.28 7.19
N ALA A 57 -5.52 16.29 6.37
CA ALA A 57 -6.87 16.12 5.83
C ALA A 57 -7.92 16.00 6.95
N LEU A 58 -7.64 15.25 8.02
CA LEU A 58 -8.52 15.13 9.18
C LEU A 58 -8.70 16.49 9.90
N CYS A 59 -7.60 17.22 10.10
CA CYS A 59 -7.63 18.55 10.70
C CYS A 59 -8.45 19.53 9.84
N THR A 60 -8.27 19.49 8.52
CA THR A 60 -9.01 20.35 7.58
C THR A 60 -10.50 20.04 7.59
N VAL A 61 -10.90 18.76 7.56
CA VAL A 61 -12.32 18.37 7.65
C VAL A 61 -12.93 18.87 8.96
N THR A 62 -12.23 18.68 10.08
CA THR A 62 -12.71 19.15 11.40
C THR A 62 -12.86 20.68 11.42
N ALA A 63 -11.86 21.42 10.94
CA ALA A 63 -11.89 22.88 10.87
C ALA A 63 -13.00 23.39 9.95
N LEU A 64 -13.24 22.73 8.81
CA LEU A 64 -14.33 23.05 7.89
C LEU A 64 -15.70 22.90 8.57
N LEU A 65 -15.92 21.79 9.29
CA LEU A 65 -17.17 21.56 10.01
C LEU A 65 -17.39 22.61 11.10
N VAL A 66 -16.36 22.95 11.88
CA VAL A 66 -16.43 24.01 12.89
C VAL A 66 -16.75 25.36 12.25
N GLY A 67 -16.05 25.72 11.16
CA GLY A 67 -16.31 26.97 10.43
C GLY A 67 -17.73 27.04 9.88
N LEU A 68 -18.26 25.92 9.38
CA LEU A 68 -19.63 25.83 8.87
C LEU A 68 -20.67 26.02 9.99
N ILE A 69 -20.44 25.40 11.15
CA ILE A 69 -21.29 25.59 12.34
C ILE A 69 -21.28 27.06 12.77
N LEU A 70 -20.10 27.69 12.88
CA LEU A 70 -19.98 29.10 13.28
C LEU A 70 -20.63 30.05 12.27
N SER A 71 -20.58 29.71 10.98
CA SER A 71 -21.22 30.50 9.92
C SER A 71 -22.75 30.37 9.93
N LEU A 72 -23.29 29.20 10.28
CA LEU A 72 -24.74 28.96 10.38
C LEU A 72 -25.33 29.38 11.73
N ALA A 73 -24.54 29.34 12.80
CA ALA A 73 -24.98 29.70 14.14
C ALA A 73 -25.73 31.05 14.24
N PRO A 74 -25.30 32.16 13.58
CA PRO A 74 -26.03 33.42 13.64
C PRO A 74 -27.38 33.41 12.89
N LEU A 75 -27.60 32.46 11.97
CA LEU A 75 -28.84 32.41 11.16
C LEU A 75 -29.93 31.55 11.80
N VAL A 76 -29.56 30.39 12.36
CA VAL A 76 -30.52 29.39 12.85
C VAL A 76 -30.33 29.05 14.33
N GLY A 77 -29.33 29.64 14.98
CA GLY A 77 -28.93 29.32 16.34
C GLY A 77 -27.94 28.16 16.42
N PRO A 78 -27.11 28.08 17.47
CA PRO A 78 -26.02 27.11 17.56
C PRO A 78 -26.48 25.65 17.54
N GLY A 79 -27.58 25.31 18.20
CA GLY A 79 -28.08 23.94 18.29
C GLY A 79 -28.61 23.41 16.95
N TRP A 80 -29.32 24.24 16.18
CA TRP A 80 -29.79 23.84 14.85
C TRP A 80 -28.66 23.82 13.83
N ALA A 81 -27.70 24.74 13.94
CA ALA A 81 -26.51 24.74 13.09
C ALA A 81 -25.71 23.44 13.21
N THR A 82 -25.46 22.95 14.43
CA THR A 82 -24.73 21.68 14.63
C THR A 82 -25.50 20.49 14.05
N LEU A 83 -26.82 20.40 14.29
CA LEU A 83 -27.63 19.32 13.73
C LEU A 83 -27.62 19.31 12.20
N ILE A 84 -27.80 20.47 11.56
CA ILE A 84 -27.78 20.58 10.09
C ILE A 84 -26.43 20.14 9.54
N VAL A 85 -25.33 20.59 10.14
CA VAL A 85 -23.98 20.25 9.68
C VAL A 85 -23.68 18.76 9.85
N ILE A 86 -24.10 18.15 10.97
CA ILE A 86 -23.94 16.71 11.20
C ILE A 86 -24.70 15.90 10.14
N VAL A 87 -25.97 16.23 9.90
CA VAL A 87 -26.78 15.51 8.91
C VAL A 87 -26.18 15.66 7.51
N ALA A 88 -25.75 16.86 7.13
CA ALA A 88 -25.10 17.10 5.84
C ALA A 88 -23.78 16.32 5.71
N ALA A 89 -22.93 16.33 6.75
CA ALA A 89 -21.65 15.61 6.75
C ALA A 89 -21.85 14.09 6.67
N LEU A 90 -22.84 13.55 7.37
CA LEU A 90 -23.20 12.13 7.29
C LEU A 90 -23.71 11.74 5.91
N ALA A 91 -24.54 12.58 5.27
CA ALA A 91 -25.02 12.34 3.92
C ALA A 91 -23.86 12.28 2.91
N VAL A 92 -22.91 13.23 3.00
CA VAL A 92 -21.70 13.24 2.16
C VAL A 92 -20.83 12.02 2.43
N SER A 93 -20.58 11.70 3.70
CA SER A 93 -19.78 10.52 4.09
C SER A 93 -20.39 9.21 3.57
N ALA A 94 -21.71 9.05 3.70
CA ALA A 94 -22.42 7.88 3.18
C ALA A 94 -22.31 7.77 1.65
N LEU A 95 -22.43 8.89 0.93
CA LEU A 95 -22.26 8.94 -0.53
C LEU A 95 -20.84 8.52 -0.94
N LEU A 96 -19.81 9.09 -0.30
CA LEU A 96 -18.42 8.75 -0.57
C LEU A 96 -18.13 7.28 -0.26
N GLY A 97 -18.61 6.78 0.88
CA GLY A 97 -18.47 5.38 1.27
C GLY A 97 -19.13 4.43 0.28
N TRP A 98 -20.31 4.79 -0.23
CA TRP A 98 -21.01 4.00 -1.25
C TRP A 98 -20.28 4.00 -2.60
N LEU A 99 -19.75 5.15 -3.03
CA LEU A 99 -18.94 5.25 -4.25
C LEU A 99 -17.64 4.43 -4.13
N ALA A 100 -16.97 4.51 -2.99
CA ALA A 100 -15.78 3.71 -2.69
C ALA A 100 -16.09 2.21 -2.71
N TYR A 101 -17.18 1.80 -2.04
CA TYR A 101 -17.64 0.41 -2.04
C TYR A 101 -17.92 -0.09 -3.46
N LYS A 102 -18.65 0.68 -4.27
CA LYS A 102 -18.89 0.34 -5.69
C LYS A 102 -17.60 0.21 -6.49
N ARG A 103 -16.61 1.08 -6.26
CA ARG A 103 -15.32 1.02 -6.97
C ARG A 103 -14.55 -0.25 -6.60
N ILE A 104 -14.51 -0.58 -5.31
CA ILE A 104 -13.85 -1.77 -4.79
C ILE A 104 -14.56 -3.04 -5.31
N GLN A 105 -15.90 -3.08 -5.26
CA GLN A 105 -16.66 -4.18 -5.82
C GLN A 105 -16.45 -4.38 -7.31
N ARG A 106 -16.21 -3.32 -8.10
CA ARG A 106 -15.84 -3.50 -9.51
C ARG A 106 -14.49 -4.18 -9.70
N LEU A 107 -13.50 -3.85 -8.85
CA LEU A 107 -12.18 -4.47 -8.91
C LEU A 107 -12.21 -5.94 -8.53
N PHE A 108 -13.01 -6.30 -7.52
CA PHE A 108 -13.16 -7.69 -7.06
C PHE A 108 -14.23 -8.49 -7.85
N GLY A 109 -15.19 -7.80 -8.46
CA GLY A 109 -16.31 -8.38 -9.22
C GLY A 109 -15.97 -8.63 -10.69
N SER A 110 -14.88 -8.07 -11.21
CA SER A 110 -14.27 -8.53 -12.46
C SER A 110 -13.48 -9.82 -12.20
N LYS A 111 -14.21 -10.93 -12.06
CA LYS A 111 -13.65 -12.25 -12.33
C LYS A 111 -13.56 -12.41 -13.86
N PRO A 112 -12.49 -13.01 -14.42
CA PRO A 112 -12.45 -13.36 -15.85
C PRO A 112 -13.65 -14.21 -16.27
#